data_AF-A0A2N5TLN5-F1
#
_entry.id   AF-A0A2N5TLN5-F1
#
_cell.length_a   1.000
_cell.length_b   1.000
_cell.length_c   1.000
_cell.angle_alpha   90.00
_cell.angle_beta   90.00
_cell.angle_gamma   90.00
#
_symmetry.space_group_name_H-M   'P 1'
#
loop_
_entity.id
_entity.type
_entity.pdbx_description
1 polymer ?
#
loop_
_entity_poly.entity_id
_entity_poly.type
_entity_poly.pdbx_seq_one_letter_code
_entity_poly.pdbx_strand_id
1 'polypeptide(L)'
;MATSNSNNQAGPSRRQAPNPQSNNTLLARIRYHVQALIGQVEVPGKLPHPPTVSEKASWNRQASPSRDSEDDYNVDSDVEDPCFPFPGGPGHLSALTQTLSIMWRTMRKVGIKSFQPDWTKPFNKPKNKFLWDLAFSLFLKLVKAGEYSNIDLEMISEQKIYSALKNHVTNLVKK
;
A
#
# COMPACT_ATOMS: atom_id res chain seq x y z
N MET A 1 -65.60 -12.12 -38.25
CA MET A 1 -64.75 -11.06 -37.67
C MET A 1 -63.82 -11.76 -36.68
N ALA A 2 -62.64 -12.22 -37.12
CA ALA A 2 -61.36 -11.49 -37.15
C ALA A 2 -60.71 -11.35 -35.75
N THR A 3 -59.87 -12.36 -35.46
CA THR A 3 -58.65 -12.43 -34.61
C THR A 3 -58.17 -11.22 -33.80
N SER A 4 -57.66 -11.49 -32.59
CA SER A 4 -56.42 -10.87 -32.08
C SER A 4 -55.69 -11.79 -31.12
N ASN A 5 -54.38 -11.89 -31.35
CA ASN A 5 -53.39 -12.80 -30.78
C ASN A 5 -52.19 -11.95 -30.33
N SER A 6 -51.41 -12.42 -29.34
CA SER A 6 -50.07 -11.93 -28.92
C SER A 6 -50.03 -10.54 -28.21
N ASN A 7 -49.12 -10.23 -27.28
CA ASN A 7 -47.80 -10.77 -26.99
C ASN A 7 -47.32 -10.40 -25.57
N ASN A 8 -46.37 -11.19 -25.06
CA ASN A 8 -45.54 -10.95 -23.88
C ASN A 8 -44.86 -9.57 -23.87
N GLN A 9 -44.62 -9.00 -22.68
CA GLN A 9 -43.29 -8.47 -22.37
C GLN A 9 -43.06 -8.30 -20.86
N ALA A 10 -42.12 -9.10 -20.37
CA ALA A 10 -41.44 -8.93 -19.10
C ALA A 10 -40.80 -7.54 -19.04
N GLY A 11 -41.15 -6.78 -17.99
CA GLY A 11 -40.47 -5.52 -17.69
C GLY A 11 -38.98 -5.77 -17.45
N PRO A 12 -38.09 -4.95 -18.03
CA PRO A 12 -36.67 -5.17 -17.91
C PRO A 12 -36.25 -4.95 -16.46
N SER A 13 -35.76 -6.02 -15.84
CA SER A 13 -34.97 -5.98 -14.62
C SER A 13 -33.89 -4.93 -14.82
N ARG A 14 -34.02 -3.81 -14.09
CA ARG A 14 -33.10 -2.68 -14.12
C ARG A 14 -31.73 -3.22 -13.73
N ARG A 15 -30.94 -3.62 -14.73
CA ARG A 15 -29.51 -3.89 -14.60
C ARG A 15 -28.93 -2.58 -14.09
N GLN A 16 -28.69 -2.52 -12.78
CA GLN A 16 -27.87 -1.48 -12.21
C GLN A 16 -26.55 -1.54 -12.97
N ALA A 17 -26.29 -0.51 -13.76
CA ALA A 17 -24.99 -0.32 -14.36
C ALA A 17 -23.95 -0.41 -13.25
N PRO A 18 -22.80 -1.09 -13.47
CA PRO A 18 -21.74 -1.10 -12.48
C PRO A 18 -21.36 0.36 -12.19
N ASN A 19 -21.55 0.76 -10.94
CA ASN A 19 -21.23 2.09 -10.45
C ASN A 19 -19.74 2.41 -10.76
N PRO A 20 -19.40 3.52 -11.45
CA PRO A 20 -18.01 3.87 -11.78
C PRO A 20 -17.14 4.23 -10.56
N GLN A 21 -17.67 4.14 -9.34
CA GLN A 21 -16.96 4.43 -8.08
C GLN A 21 -15.95 3.34 -7.64
N SER A 22 -15.60 2.37 -8.48
CA SER A 22 -14.76 1.22 -8.12
C SER A 22 -13.30 1.56 -7.77
N ASN A 23 -12.89 2.82 -7.97
CA ASN A 23 -11.52 3.27 -7.73
C ASN A 23 -11.29 3.86 -6.32
N ASN A 24 -12.35 4.04 -5.51
CA ASN A 24 -12.28 4.65 -4.17
C ASN A 24 -12.31 3.61 -3.02
N THR A 25 -11.89 2.38 -3.28
CA THR A 25 -11.97 1.30 -2.28
C THR A 25 -10.68 1.20 -1.45
N LEU A 26 -10.78 0.74 -0.20
CA LEU A 26 -9.64 0.37 0.65
C LEU A 26 -8.64 -0.53 -0.10
N LEU A 27 -9.14 -1.48 -0.90
CA LEU A 27 -8.30 -2.37 -1.69
C LEU A 27 -7.50 -1.64 -2.78
N ALA A 28 -8.12 -0.67 -3.47
CA ALA A 28 -7.40 0.16 -4.45
C ALA A 28 -6.27 0.95 -3.79
N ARG A 29 -6.54 1.54 -2.62
CA ARG A 29 -5.51 2.26 -1.84
C ARG A 29 -4.39 1.35 -1.36
N ILE A 30 -4.71 0.13 -0.94
CA ILE A 30 -3.71 -0.88 -0.54
C ILE A 30 -2.82 -1.30 -1.72
N ARG A 31 -3.41 -1.55 -2.89
CA ARG A 31 -2.64 -1.88 -4.11
C ARG A 31 -1.64 -0.78 -4.43
N TYR A 32 -2.14 0.45 -4.49
CA TYR A 32 -1.33 1.64 -4.71
C TYR A 32 -0.20 1.78 -3.68
N HIS A 33 -0.53 1.60 -2.40
CA HIS A 33 0.44 1.68 -1.30
C HIS A 33 1.58 0.65 -1.45
N VAL A 34 1.24 -0.60 -1.76
CA VAL A 34 2.23 -1.66 -1.99
C VAL A 34 3.09 -1.38 -3.22
N GLN A 35 2.51 -0.89 -4.32
CA GLN A 35 3.26 -0.50 -5.51
C GLN A 35 4.24 0.64 -5.23
N ALA A 36 3.81 1.64 -4.47
CA ALA A 36 4.65 2.76 -4.06
C ALA A 36 5.81 2.30 -3.17
N LEU A 37 5.58 1.40 -2.21
CA LEU A 37 6.65 0.86 -1.36
C LEU A 37 7.71 0.11 -2.17
N ILE A 38 7.29 -0.73 -3.12
CA ILE A 38 8.19 -1.50 -3.99
C ILE A 38 9.04 -0.57 -4.88
N GLY A 39 8.65 0.69 -5.06
CA GLY A 39 9.40 1.65 -5.88
C GLY A 39 9.18 1.48 -7.37
N GLN A 40 7.94 1.15 -7.78
CA GLN A 40 7.58 1.09 -9.19
C GLN A 40 7.51 2.50 -9.80
N VAL A 41 8.62 2.97 -10.36
CA VAL A 41 8.70 4.20 -11.20
C VAL A 41 8.38 3.83 -12.66
N GLU A 42 7.98 4.81 -13.47
CA GLU A 42 7.47 4.71 -14.86
C GLU A 42 8.03 3.61 -15.76
N VAL A 43 9.31 3.25 -15.63
CA VAL A 43 9.95 2.21 -16.44
C VAL A 43 9.40 0.85 -16.00
N PRO A 44 8.47 0.25 -16.74
CA PRO A 44 7.86 -1.00 -16.34
C PRO A 44 8.94 -2.08 -16.29
N GLY A 45 9.03 -2.78 -15.16
CA GLY A 45 9.97 -3.88 -14.97
C GLY A 45 11.32 -3.53 -14.35
N LYS A 46 11.64 -2.24 -14.11
CA LYS A 46 12.85 -1.88 -13.36
C LYS A 46 12.56 -1.78 -11.86
N LEU A 47 12.63 -2.92 -11.18
CA LEU A 47 12.55 -2.98 -9.72
C LEU A 47 13.85 -2.45 -9.08
N PRO A 48 13.78 -1.85 -7.88
CA PRO A 48 14.99 -1.56 -7.11
C PRO A 48 15.76 -2.84 -6.80
N HIS A 49 17.07 -2.72 -6.55
CA HIS A 49 17.91 -3.87 -6.27
C HIS A 49 17.41 -4.59 -5.00
N PRO A 50 17.44 -5.93 -4.97
CA PRO A 50 17.07 -6.68 -3.78
C PRO A 50 18.01 -6.37 -2.62
N PRO A 51 17.48 -6.25 -1.38
CA PRO A 51 18.32 -6.07 -0.22
C PRO A 51 19.32 -7.22 -0.10
N THR A 52 20.59 -6.87 0.05
CA THR A 52 21.69 -7.82 0.28
C THR A 52 21.53 -8.52 1.63
N VAL A 53 22.31 -9.58 1.87
CA VAL A 53 22.30 -10.30 3.16
C VAL A 53 22.71 -9.37 4.31
N SER A 54 23.71 -8.52 4.08
CA SER A 54 24.18 -7.53 5.06
C SER A 54 23.11 -6.49 5.38
N GLU A 55 22.41 -5.97 4.37
CA GLU A 55 21.29 -5.04 4.58
C GLU A 55 20.12 -5.68 5.33
N LYS A 56 19.82 -6.95 5.05
CA LYS A 56 18.81 -7.69 5.82
C LYS A 56 19.21 -7.93 7.28
N ALA A 57 20.52 -7.95 7.57
CA ALA A 57 21.05 -8.10 8.92
C ALA A 57 20.96 -6.78 9.71
N SER A 58 21.10 -5.63 9.05
CA SER A 58 20.98 -4.30 9.67
C SER A 58 19.53 -3.85 9.92
N TRP A 59 18.53 -4.64 9.54
CA TRP A 59 17.13 -4.31 9.79
C TRP A 59 16.83 -4.27 11.29
N ASN A 60 16.40 -3.11 11.76
CA ASN A 60 16.03 -2.92 13.15
C ASN A 60 14.64 -3.52 13.42
N ARG A 61 14.59 -4.84 13.61
CA ARG A 61 13.35 -5.58 13.91
C ARG A 61 12.80 -5.32 15.31
N GLN A 62 13.58 -4.69 16.18
CA GLN A 62 13.18 -4.32 17.54
C GLN A 62 12.58 -2.91 17.60
N ALA A 63 12.90 -2.03 16.66
CA ALA A 63 12.18 -0.79 16.46
C ALA A 63 10.74 -1.12 16.07
N SER A 64 9.80 -0.91 16.99
CA SER A 64 8.39 -0.95 16.64
C SER A 64 8.11 0.24 15.71
N PRO A 65 7.67 0.02 14.46
CA PRO A 65 7.19 1.13 13.63
C PRO A 65 5.84 1.69 14.13
N SER A 66 5.31 1.19 15.25
CA SER A 66 3.88 1.24 15.58
C SER A 66 3.50 1.75 16.97
N ARG A 67 4.39 2.35 17.77
CA ARG A 67 3.98 2.87 19.10
C ARG A 67 4.62 4.22 19.41
N ASP A 68 3.76 5.23 19.51
CA ASP A 68 3.91 6.49 20.24
C ASP A 68 5.32 7.05 20.39
N SER A 69 5.76 7.76 19.36
CA SER A 69 6.36 9.05 19.67
C SER A 69 5.57 10.08 18.90
N GLU A 70 4.69 10.79 19.61
CA GLU A 70 4.03 12.00 19.12
C GLU A 70 5.08 13.08 18.73
N ASP A 71 6.34 12.87 19.13
CA ASP A 71 7.51 13.66 18.70
C ASP A 71 8.05 13.31 17.30
N ASP A 72 7.54 12.26 16.62
CA ASP A 72 8.10 11.80 15.33
C ASP A 72 7.64 12.63 14.10
N TYR A 73 6.83 13.67 14.31
CA TYR A 73 6.53 14.69 13.29
C TYR A 73 7.60 15.77 13.21
N ASN A 74 8.53 15.80 14.19
CA ASN A 74 9.59 16.79 14.30
C ASN A 74 10.95 16.08 14.43
N VAL A 75 11.33 15.34 13.39
CA VAL A 75 12.64 14.66 13.32
C VAL A 75 13.52 15.41 12.34
N ASP A 76 14.42 16.17 12.95
CA ASP A 76 15.71 16.66 12.48
C ASP A 76 15.95 16.73 10.96
N SER A 77 16.11 17.97 10.50
CA SER A 77 16.30 18.36 9.11
C SER A 77 17.66 17.96 8.53
N ASP A 78 18.46 17.17 9.25
CA ASP A 78 19.84 16.78 8.90
C ASP A 78 19.95 15.55 8.01
N VAL A 79 18.82 14.92 7.66
CA VAL A 79 18.81 13.99 6.53
C VAL A 79 18.72 14.82 5.25
N GLU A 80 19.86 15.07 4.59
CA GLU A 80 19.95 15.70 3.26
C GLU A 80 18.72 15.30 2.45
N ASP A 81 17.88 16.28 2.11
CA ASP A 81 16.63 16.06 1.38
C ASP A 81 16.97 15.28 0.10
N PRO A 82 16.66 13.96 0.04
CA PRO A 82 17.05 13.19 -1.11
C PRO A 82 16.11 13.62 -2.23
N CYS A 83 16.63 14.41 -3.17
CA CYS A 83 15.88 14.86 -4.34
C CYS A 83 15.12 13.68 -4.96
N PHE A 84 13.81 13.86 -5.18
CA PHE A 84 13.02 12.87 -5.90
C PHE A 84 13.60 12.65 -7.31
N PRO A 85 13.73 11.40 -7.78
CA PRO A 85 13.30 10.13 -7.17
C PRO A 85 14.29 9.55 -6.13
N PHE A 86 13.75 8.94 -5.07
CA PHE A 86 14.54 8.26 -4.02
C PHE A 86 15.25 7.01 -4.57
N PRO A 87 16.60 6.98 -4.75
CA PRO A 87 17.26 5.85 -5.36
C PRO A 87 17.08 4.56 -4.54
N GLY A 88 16.50 3.54 -5.16
CA GLY A 88 16.19 2.26 -4.51
C GLY A 88 15.10 2.33 -3.43
N GLY A 89 14.45 3.49 -3.26
CA GLY A 89 13.42 3.76 -2.26
C GLY A 89 12.00 3.66 -2.81
N PRO A 90 10.99 4.12 -2.03
CA PRO A 90 9.62 4.14 -2.47
C PRO A 90 9.44 5.10 -3.66
N GLY A 91 8.47 4.80 -4.51
CA GLY A 91 8.22 5.54 -5.74
C GLY A 91 6.97 5.04 -6.45
N HIS A 92 6.13 5.98 -6.87
CA HIS A 92 4.98 5.75 -7.73
C HIS A 92 4.63 7.06 -8.44
N LEU A 93 4.18 6.98 -9.69
CA LEU A 93 3.91 8.14 -10.54
C LEU A 93 2.92 9.15 -9.96
N SER A 94 1.80 8.64 -9.46
CA SER A 94 0.75 9.46 -8.87
C SER A 94 0.95 9.74 -7.37
N ALA A 95 2.15 9.49 -6.84
CA ALA A 95 2.43 9.76 -5.43
C ALA A 95 2.91 11.19 -5.21
N LEU A 96 2.34 11.82 -4.20
CA LEU A 96 2.81 13.11 -3.71
C LEU A 96 4.22 12.95 -3.14
N THR A 97 5.07 13.95 -3.35
CA THR A 97 6.43 13.97 -2.79
C THR A 97 6.42 13.78 -1.28
N GLN A 98 5.46 14.39 -0.58
CA GLN A 98 5.28 14.24 0.87
C GLN A 98 4.98 12.80 1.28
N THR A 99 4.02 12.12 0.63
CA THR A 99 3.74 10.69 0.81
C THR A 99 5.02 9.86 0.70
N LEU A 100 5.80 10.05 -0.37
CA LEU A 100 7.02 9.27 -0.61
C LEU A 100 8.12 9.61 0.40
N SER A 101 8.21 10.86 0.82
CA SER A 101 9.16 11.33 1.82
C SER A 101 8.89 10.69 3.20
N ILE A 102 7.61 10.60 3.62
CA ILE A 102 7.19 9.88 4.83
C ILE A 102 7.56 8.40 4.74
N MET A 103 7.27 7.76 3.60
CA MET A 103 7.63 6.37 3.36
C MET A 103 9.14 6.16 3.48
N TRP A 104 9.93 6.97 2.78
CA TRP A 104 11.38 6.85 2.72
C TRP A 104 12.01 7.04 4.10
N ARG A 105 11.67 8.11 4.82
CA ARG A 105 12.22 8.37 6.18
C ARG A 105 11.91 7.22 7.14
N THR A 106 10.68 6.72 7.12
CA THR A 106 10.28 5.60 8.00
C THR A 106 11.02 4.32 7.63
N MET A 107 11.22 4.02 6.34
CA MET A 107 12.04 2.90 5.89
C MET A 107 13.49 3.04 6.39
N ARG A 108 14.10 4.23 6.27
CA ARG A 108 15.48 4.48 6.72
C ARG A 108 15.64 4.32 8.23
N LYS A 109 14.66 4.79 9.02
CA LYS A 109 14.65 4.66 10.49
C LYS A 109 14.76 3.20 10.96
N VAL A 110 14.22 2.25 10.19
CA VAL A 110 14.29 0.82 10.50
C VAL A 110 15.37 0.07 9.72
N GLY A 111 16.25 0.79 9.03
CA GLY A 111 17.37 0.22 8.25
C GLY A 111 16.96 -0.39 6.91
N ILE A 112 15.73 -0.15 6.43
CA ILE A 112 15.27 -0.63 5.13
C ILE A 112 15.64 0.39 4.06
N LYS A 113 16.46 -0.05 3.10
CA LYS A 113 16.81 0.77 1.93
C LYS A 113 15.86 0.56 0.76
N SER A 114 15.49 -0.70 0.52
CA SER A 114 14.61 -1.17 -0.56
C SER A 114 13.56 -2.12 0.02
N PHE A 115 12.29 -1.88 -0.31
CA PHE A 115 11.18 -2.72 0.15
C PHE A 115 10.97 -3.87 -0.83
N GLN A 116 11.55 -5.04 -0.53
CA GLN A 116 11.39 -6.21 -1.38
C GLN A 116 11.09 -7.46 -0.55
N PRO A 117 9.81 -7.85 -0.44
CA PRO A 117 9.41 -9.10 0.19
C PRO A 117 9.84 -10.30 -0.65
N ASP A 118 10.08 -11.43 0.01
CA ASP A 118 10.36 -12.71 -0.66
C ASP A 118 9.03 -13.35 -1.07
N TRP A 119 8.65 -13.20 -2.34
CA TRP A 119 7.40 -13.73 -2.89
C TRP A 119 7.29 -15.26 -2.86
N THR A 120 8.41 -15.97 -2.69
CA THR A 120 8.43 -17.44 -2.56
C THR A 120 8.10 -17.91 -1.13
N LYS A 121 8.00 -16.97 -0.18
CA LYS A 121 7.79 -17.25 1.24
C LYS A 121 6.43 -16.73 1.71
N PRO A 122 5.78 -17.43 2.66
CA PRO A 122 4.50 -16.97 3.16
C PRO A 122 4.61 -15.64 3.90
N PHE A 123 3.51 -14.88 3.92
CA PHE A 123 3.37 -13.58 4.57
C PHE A 123 3.95 -13.55 5.99
N ASN A 124 3.69 -14.61 6.78
CA ASN A 124 4.08 -14.70 8.19
C ASN A 124 5.54 -15.11 8.44
N LYS A 125 6.38 -15.37 7.42
CA LYS A 125 7.81 -15.67 7.67
C LYS A 125 8.50 -14.43 8.26
N PRO A 126 9.44 -14.56 9.21
CA PRO A 126 9.94 -13.42 9.99
C PRO A 126 10.37 -12.19 9.17
N LYS A 127 11.12 -12.39 8.08
CA LYS A 127 11.56 -11.29 7.19
C LYS A 127 10.40 -10.66 6.41
N ASN A 128 9.48 -11.48 5.87
CA ASN A 128 8.30 -10.98 5.18
C ASN A 128 7.35 -10.27 6.15
N LYS A 129 7.08 -10.88 7.30
CA LYS A 129 6.22 -10.31 8.34
C LYS A 129 6.71 -8.93 8.77
N PHE A 130 8.01 -8.78 8.99
CA PHE A 130 8.61 -7.47 9.31
C PHE A 130 8.33 -6.42 8.23
N LEU A 131 8.52 -6.75 6.95
CA LEU A 131 8.20 -5.84 5.85
C LEU A 131 6.70 -5.51 5.79
N TRP A 132 5.84 -6.50 5.95
CA TRP A 132 4.40 -6.26 5.88
C TRP A 132 3.83 -5.51 7.10
N ASP A 133 4.42 -5.70 8.28
CA ASP A 133 4.09 -4.90 9.46
C ASP A 133 4.57 -3.45 9.27
N LEU A 134 5.75 -3.22 8.67
CA LEU A 134 6.18 -1.88 8.29
C LEU A 134 5.22 -1.23 7.29
N ALA A 135 4.79 -1.96 6.26
CA ALA A 135 3.83 -1.46 5.28
C ALA A 135 2.50 -1.06 5.96
N PHE A 136 2.01 -1.90 6.87
CA PHE A 136 0.82 -1.58 7.64
C PHE A 136 0.99 -0.31 8.50
N SER A 137 2.09 -0.19 9.25
CA SER A 137 2.40 1.01 10.02
C SER A 137 2.50 2.27 9.16
N LEU A 138 3.16 2.17 8.00
CA LEU A 138 3.25 3.26 7.03
C LEU A 138 1.89 3.68 6.49
N PHE A 139 1.03 2.71 6.19
CA PHE A 139 -0.34 3.00 5.76
C PHE A 139 -1.08 3.83 6.82
N LEU A 140 -1.05 3.42 8.10
CA LEU A 140 -1.69 4.17 9.17
C LEU A 140 -1.08 5.57 9.34
N LYS A 141 0.24 5.70 9.26
CA LYS A 141 0.93 7.00 9.35
C LYS A 141 0.48 7.95 8.24
N LEU A 142 0.32 7.44 7.02
CA LEU A 142 -0.17 8.23 5.87
C LEU A 142 -1.65 8.60 5.98
N VAL A 143 -2.49 7.75 6.58
CA VAL A 143 -3.88 8.13 6.87
C VAL A 143 -3.94 9.24 7.92
N LYS A 144 -3.21 9.09 9.03
CA LYS A 144 -3.13 10.11 10.10
C LYS A 144 -2.55 11.44 9.61
N ALA A 145 -1.61 11.42 8.68
CA ALA A 145 -1.04 12.61 8.05
C ALA A 145 -1.93 13.24 6.97
N GLY A 146 -3.11 12.67 6.68
CA GLY A 146 -4.03 13.17 5.64
C GLY A 146 -3.63 12.83 4.21
N GLU A 147 -2.48 12.18 3.98
CA GLU A 147 -2.03 11.76 2.65
C GLU A 147 -3.01 10.75 2.01
N TYR A 148 -3.62 9.89 2.83
CA TYR A 148 -4.66 8.95 2.43
C TYR A 148 -6.05 9.41 2.90
N SER A 149 -6.41 10.64 2.54
CA SER A 149 -7.66 11.33 2.96
C SER A 149 -8.96 10.58 2.65
N ASN A 150 -8.96 9.65 1.70
CA ASN A 150 -10.14 8.85 1.37
C ASN A 150 -10.34 7.62 2.28
N ILE A 151 -9.49 7.44 3.29
CA ILE A 151 -9.57 6.38 4.29
C ILE A 151 -9.90 7.02 5.63
N ASP A 152 -11.01 6.57 6.22
CA ASP A 152 -11.46 7.02 7.52
C ASP A 152 -11.22 5.92 8.55
N LEU A 153 -10.40 6.20 9.56
CA LEU A 153 -10.06 5.24 10.63
C LEU A 153 -11.18 5.07 11.67
N GLU A 154 -12.16 6.00 11.72
CA GLU A 154 -13.36 5.82 12.55
C GLU A 154 -14.28 4.77 11.94
N MET A 155 -14.35 4.71 10.61
CA MET A 155 -15.21 3.80 9.86
C MET A 155 -14.52 2.48 9.49
N ILE A 156 -13.18 2.50 9.33
CA ILE A 156 -12.39 1.35 8.91
C ILE A 156 -11.37 1.01 10.01
N SER A 157 -11.61 -0.09 10.71
CA SER A 157 -10.70 -0.56 11.74
C SER A 157 -9.33 -0.96 11.20
N GLU A 158 -8.30 -0.76 12.01
CA GLU A 158 -6.93 -1.22 11.77
C GLU A 158 -6.86 -2.70 11.37
N GLN A 159 -7.66 -3.55 12.01
CA GLN A 159 -7.76 -4.97 11.68
C GLN A 159 -8.24 -5.19 10.25
N LYS A 160 -9.25 -4.45 9.78
CA LYS A 160 -9.74 -4.54 8.39
C LYS A 160 -8.66 -4.13 7.40
N ILE A 161 -7.88 -3.09 7.71
CA ILE A 161 -6.76 -2.63 6.88
C ILE A 161 -5.69 -3.71 6.80
N TYR A 162 -5.27 -4.28 7.93
CA TYR A 162 -4.27 -5.35 7.97
C TYR A 162 -4.73 -6.60 7.21
N SER A 163 -5.99 -7.02 7.40
CA SER A 163 -6.59 -8.13 6.67
C SER A 163 -6.63 -7.87 5.16
N ALA A 164 -7.00 -6.66 4.74
CA ALA A 164 -7.02 -6.32 3.33
C ALA A 164 -5.62 -6.32 2.70
N LEU A 165 -4.59 -5.86 3.44
CA LEU A 165 -3.19 -5.94 3.01
C LEU A 165 -2.76 -7.40 2.85
N LYS A 166 -2.98 -8.23 3.86
CA LYS A 166 -2.64 -9.65 3.84
C LYS A 166 -3.35 -10.39 2.70
N ASN A 167 -4.64 -10.12 2.49
CA ASN A 167 -5.41 -10.72 1.41
C ASN A 167 -4.89 -10.30 0.04
N HIS A 168 -4.57 -9.02 -0.14
CA HIS A 168 -3.99 -8.53 -1.39
C HIS A 168 -2.68 -9.25 -1.72
N VAL A 169 -1.74 -9.30 -0.78
CA VAL A 169 -0.44 -9.96 -0.96
C VAL A 169 -0.59 -11.46 -1.20
N THR A 170 -1.44 -12.13 -0.42
CA THR A 170 -1.66 -13.59 -0.58
C THR A 170 -2.23 -13.91 -1.96
N ASN A 171 -3.09 -13.04 -2.51
CA ASN A 171 -3.63 -13.20 -3.85
C ASN A 171 -2.62 -12.90 -4.96
N LEU A 172 -1.58 -12.09 -4.69
CA LEU A 172 -0.48 -11.88 -5.65
C LEU A 172 0.39 -13.14 -5.78
N VAL A 173 0.64 -13.85 -4.67
CA VAL A 173 1.49 -15.07 -4.66
C VAL A 173 0.82 -16.28 -5.32
N LYS A 174 -0.52 -16.28 -5.41
CA LYS A 174 -1.30 -17.38 -6.02
C LYS A 174 -1.44 -17.30 -7.54
N LYS A 175 -1.01 -16.20 -8.16
CA LYS A 175 -1.07 -15.98 -9.61
C LYS A 175 0.28 -16.32 -10.23
#